data_AF-A0A7L0VZK3-F1
#
_entry.id   AF-A0A7L0VZK3-F1
#
_cell.length_a   1.000
_cell.length_b   1.000
_cell.length_c   1.000
_cell.angle_alpha   90.00
_cell.angle_beta   90.00
_cell.angle_gamma   90.00
#
_symmetry.space_group_name_H-M   'P 1'
#
loop_
_entity.id
_entity.type
_entity.pdbx_description
1 polymer ?
#
loop_
_entity_poly.entity_id
_entity_poly.type
_entity_poly.pdbx_seq_one_letter_code
_entity_poly.pdbx_strand_id
1 'polypeptide(L)'
;SHQEATAKEVERILRLLQTHFKNDPCTPIFFFDLVVDPNSFARTVENIFHVSFIIRDGLARLRLDDDKLPVIEPVKNEEGNDDHSAQGRSQVVLSLSYEEWK
;
A
#
# COMPACT_ATOMS: atom_id res chain seq x y z
N SER A 1 23.25 -6.77 3.62
CA SER A 1 22.52 -7.99 4.04
C SER A 1 21.13 -8.01 3.41
N HIS A 2 20.44 -9.15 3.27
CA HIS A 2 19.10 -9.21 2.64
C HIS A 2 18.07 -8.29 3.33
N GLN A 3 18.14 -8.16 4.65
CA GLN A 3 17.29 -7.24 5.43
C GLN A 3 17.47 -5.77 5.01
N GLU A 4 18.67 -5.38 4.62
CA GLU A 4 18.97 -4.01 4.16
C GLU A 4 18.35 -3.74 2.78
N ALA A 5 18.23 -4.75 1.93
CA ALA A 5 17.54 -4.64 0.64
C ALA A 5 16.02 -4.46 0.84
N THR A 6 15.43 -5.24 1.74
CA THR A 6 14.00 -5.10 2.12
C THR A 6 13.68 -3.70 2.66
N ALA A 7 14.51 -3.18 3.56
CA ALA A 7 14.30 -1.84 4.13
C ALA A 7 14.37 -0.75 3.05
N LYS A 8 15.34 -0.84 2.12
CA LYS A 8 15.47 0.09 1.00
C LYS A 8 14.25 0.09 0.08
N GLU A 9 13.66 -1.06 -0.21
CA GLU A 9 12.46 -1.13 -1.05
C GLU A 9 11.22 -0.53 -0.36
N VAL A 10 11.03 -0.79 0.94
CA VAL A 10 9.96 -0.14 1.71
C VAL A 10 10.12 1.38 1.68
N GLU A 11 11.32 1.90 1.93
CA GLU A 11 11.62 3.33 1.86
C GLU A 11 11.37 3.89 0.46
N ARG A 12 11.76 3.16 -0.60
CA ARG A 12 11.54 3.57 -1.99
C ARG A 12 10.05 3.71 -2.30
N ILE A 13 9.24 2.70 -1.94
CA ILE A 13 7.79 2.71 -2.15
C ILE A 13 7.16 3.86 -1.35
N LEU A 14 7.55 4.04 -0.09
CA LEU A 14 7.04 5.13 0.73
C LEU A 14 7.32 6.50 0.11
N ARG A 15 8.53 6.74 -0.41
CA ARG A 15 8.88 8.00 -1.09
C ARG A 15 8.04 8.22 -2.36
N LEU A 16 7.74 7.16 -3.11
CA LEU A 16 6.86 7.23 -4.29
C LEU A 16 5.46 7.67 -3.88
N LEU A 17 4.88 7.02 -2.86
CA LEU A 17 3.56 7.38 -2.31
C LEU A 17 3.52 8.83 -1.85
N GLN A 18 4.51 9.26 -1.05
CA GLN A 18 4.61 10.64 -0.55
C GLN A 18 4.72 11.66 -1.68
N THR A 19 5.52 11.37 -2.70
CA THR A 19 5.70 12.25 -3.86
C THR A 19 4.39 12.36 -4.65
N HIS A 20 3.71 11.23 -4.87
CA HIS A 20 2.43 11.20 -5.56
C HIS A 20 1.38 12.04 -4.83
N PHE A 21 1.14 11.79 -3.53
CA PHE A 21 0.14 12.52 -2.76
C PHE A 21 0.49 13.98 -2.48
N LYS A 22 1.77 14.36 -2.58
CA LYS A 22 2.16 15.78 -2.55
C LYS A 22 1.77 16.51 -3.83
N ASN A 23 1.89 15.85 -4.98
CA ASN A 23 1.57 16.43 -6.28
C ASN A 23 0.07 16.38 -6.58
N ASP A 24 -0.59 15.29 -6.18
CA ASP A 24 -2.02 15.07 -6.34
C ASP A 24 -2.63 14.46 -5.06
N PRO A 25 -3.05 15.30 -4.09
CA PRO A 25 -3.55 14.84 -2.80
C PRO A 25 -4.89 14.11 -2.85
N CYS A 26 -5.64 14.26 -3.95
CA CYS A 26 -6.99 13.73 -4.09
C CYS A 26 -7.05 12.46 -4.93
N THR A 27 -5.97 12.11 -5.64
CA THR A 27 -5.93 10.93 -6.49
C THR A 27 -5.41 9.71 -5.73
N PRO A 28 -6.25 8.69 -5.49
CA PRO A 28 -5.80 7.43 -4.91
C PRO A 28 -4.97 6.63 -5.92
N ILE A 29 -4.16 5.70 -5.44
CA ILE A 29 -3.34 4.82 -6.29
C ILE A 29 -3.97 3.44 -6.29
N PHE A 30 -4.22 2.85 -7.47
CA PHE A 30 -4.66 1.46 -7.55
C PHE A 30 -3.58 0.53 -6.99
N PHE A 31 -3.99 -0.35 -6.07
CA PHE A 31 -3.05 -1.22 -5.36
C PHE A 31 -2.24 -2.10 -6.32
N PHE A 32 -2.90 -2.70 -7.31
CA PHE A 32 -2.26 -3.60 -8.27
C PHE A 32 -1.25 -2.87 -9.17
N ASP A 33 -1.53 -1.62 -9.55
CA ASP A 33 -0.59 -0.80 -10.33
C ASP A 33 0.72 -0.52 -9.56
N LEU A 34 0.65 -0.47 -8.22
CA LEU A 34 1.82 -0.26 -7.38
C LEU A 34 2.64 -1.53 -7.17
N VAL A 35 1.97 -2.68 -6.98
CA VAL A 35 2.65 -3.91 -6.52
C VAL A 35 2.98 -4.90 -7.63
N VAL A 36 2.27 -4.89 -8.76
CA VAL A 36 2.45 -5.89 -9.81
C VAL A 36 3.73 -5.60 -10.61
N ASP A 37 4.63 -6.58 -10.62
CA ASP A 37 5.75 -6.65 -11.55
C ASP A 37 5.39 -7.59 -12.71
N PRO A 38 5.31 -7.11 -13.97
CA PRO A 38 4.87 -7.91 -15.11
C PRO A 38 5.88 -8.99 -15.51
N ASN A 39 7.10 -8.96 -14.96
CA ASN A 39 8.20 -9.86 -15.29
C ASN A 39 8.55 -10.82 -14.12
N SER A 40 7.94 -10.66 -12.93
CA SER A 40 8.16 -11.56 -11.81
C SER A 40 7.01 -11.58 -10.79
N PHE A 41 6.40 -12.76 -10.68
CA PHE A 41 5.44 -13.06 -9.61
C PHE A 41 6.07 -12.92 -8.22
N ALA A 42 7.30 -13.41 -8.04
CA ALA A 42 7.99 -13.31 -6.75
C ALA A 42 8.18 -11.85 -6.32
N ARG A 43 8.60 -10.96 -7.23
CA ARG A 43 8.70 -9.53 -6.93
C ARG A 43 7.33 -8.90 -6.66
N THR A 44 6.28 -9.35 -7.34
CA THR A 44 4.90 -8.91 -7.04
C THR A 44 4.52 -9.25 -5.60
N VAL A 45 4.79 -10.49 -5.17
CA VAL A 45 4.53 -10.92 -3.79
C VAL A 45 5.38 -10.11 -2.79
N GLU A 46 6.66 -9.87 -3.08
CA GLU A 46 7.53 -9.02 -2.26
C GLU A 46 6.99 -7.58 -2.13
N ASN A 47 6.56 -6.98 -3.23
CA ASN A 47 5.96 -5.64 -3.23
C ASN A 47 4.67 -5.59 -2.38
N ILE A 48 3.81 -6.61 -2.48
CA ILE A 48 2.62 -6.76 -1.62
C ILE A 48 3.04 -6.77 -0.14
N PHE A 49 4.07 -7.53 0.22
CA PHE A 49 4.60 -7.54 1.58
C PHE A 49 5.15 -6.18 2.01
N HIS A 50 5.89 -5.47 1.16
CA HIS A 50 6.43 -4.14 1.47
C HIS A 50 5.31 -3.12 1.72
N VAL A 51 4.30 -3.09 0.86
CA VAL A 51 3.13 -2.21 1.03
C VAL A 51 2.35 -2.57 2.30
N SER A 52 2.26 -3.86 2.66
CA SER A 52 1.60 -4.28 3.91
C SER A 52 2.27 -3.68 5.15
N PHE A 53 3.60 -3.52 5.16
CA PHE A 53 4.31 -2.87 6.26
C PHE A 53 3.98 -1.38 6.34
N ILE A 54 3.92 -0.70 5.19
CA ILE A 54 3.55 0.73 5.13
C ILE A 54 2.14 0.96 5.67
N ILE A 55 1.19 0.08 5.32
CA ILE A 55 -0.19 0.15 5.83
C ILE A 55 -0.26 -0.16 7.33
N ARG A 56 0.43 -1.23 7.77
CA ARG A 56 0.49 -1.62 9.18
C ARG A 56 1.07 -0.50 10.05
N ASP A 57 2.07 0.21 9.55
CA ASP A 57 2.77 1.27 10.27
C ASP A 57 2.01 2.62 10.19
N GLY A 58 0.81 2.63 9.57
CA GLY A 58 -0.07 3.80 9.51
C GLY A 58 0.43 4.90 8.58
N LEU A 59 1.34 4.58 7.66
CA LEU A 59 1.94 5.54 6.72
C LEU A 59 1.10 5.70 5.44
N ALA A 60 0.25 4.72 5.14
CA ALA A 60 -0.76 4.77 4.09
C ALA A 60 -2.00 3.94 4.52
N ARG A 61 -3.13 4.17 3.86
CA ARG A 61 -4.37 3.41 4.08
C ARG A 61 -4.73 2.61 2.83
N LEU A 62 -5.17 1.37 3.01
CA LEU A 62 -5.79 0.56 1.96
C LEU A 62 -7.31 0.52 2.16
N ARG A 63 -8.06 0.86 1.12
CA ARG A 63 -9.52 0.76 1.10
C ARG A 63 -10.02 0.19 -0.21
N LEU A 64 -11.29 -0.15 -0.26
CA LEU A 64 -11.98 -0.44 -1.51
C LEU A 64 -12.65 0.84 -2.01
N ASP A 65 -12.53 1.11 -3.30
CA ASP A 65 -13.28 2.18 -3.96
C ASP A 65 -14.74 1.77 -4.24
N ASP A 66 -15.44 2.60 -5.03
CA ASP A 66 -16.84 2.38 -5.38
C ASP A 66 -17.04 1.10 -6.21
N ASP A 67 -16.05 0.74 -7.03
CA ASP A 67 -16.00 -0.47 -7.85
C ASP A 67 -15.47 -1.70 -7.09
N LYS A 68 -15.24 -1.56 -5.78
CA LYS A 68 -14.66 -2.59 -4.91
C LYS A 68 -13.23 -2.99 -5.28
N LEU A 69 -12.49 -2.09 -5.93
CA LEU A 69 -11.08 -2.28 -6.22
C LEU A 69 -10.21 -1.70 -5.10
N PRO A 70 -9.11 -2.40 -4.73
CA PRO A 70 -8.21 -1.93 -3.69
C PRO A 70 -7.41 -0.71 -4.15
N VAL A 71 -7.50 0.37 -3.36
CA VAL A 71 -6.79 1.63 -3.59
C VAL A 71 -6.05 2.09 -2.34
N ILE A 72 -4.91 2.75 -2.56
CA ILE A 72 -4.03 3.30 -1.53
C ILE A 72 -4.26 4.81 -1.42
N GLU A 73 -4.39 5.28 -0.19
CA GLU A 73 -4.63 6.68 0.15
C GLU A 73 -3.68 7.19 1.23
N PRO A 74 -3.45 8.52 1.29
CA PRO A 74 -2.72 9.12 2.39
C PRO A 74 -3.53 9.01 3.69
N VAL A 75 -2.84 8.80 4.81
CA VAL A 75 -3.45 8.93 6.12
C VAL A 75 -3.57 10.42 6.43
N LYS A 76 -4.81 10.94 6.51
CA LYS A 76 -5.05 12.28 7.02
C LYS A 76 -4.78 12.27 8.52
N ASN A 77 -3.84 13.09 8.97
CA ASN A 77 -3.68 13.40 10.39
C ASN A 77 -4.91 14.20 10.81
N GLU A 78 -5.95 13.53 11.27
CA GLU A 78 -7.05 14.21 11.95
C GLU A 78 -6.51 14.57 13.34
N GLU A 79 -6.00 15.80 13.45
CA GLU A 79 -5.55 16.37 14.72
C GLU A 79 -6.67 16.23 15.75
N GLY A 80 -6.53 15.30 16.70
CA GLY A 80 -7.33 15.31 17.93
C GLY A 80 -8.35 14.18 18.14
N ASN A 81 -8.19 13.00 17.55
CA ASN A 81 -8.83 11.81 18.14
C ASN A 81 -7.82 10.69 18.33
N ASP A 82 -7.29 10.62 19.54
CA ASP A 82 -6.44 9.57 20.10
C ASP A 82 -7.25 8.29 20.31
N ASP A 83 -7.91 7.84 19.24
CA ASP A 83 -8.67 6.61 19.19
C ASP A 83 -8.06 5.69 18.13
N HIS A 84 -6.83 5.28 18.41
CA HIS A 84 -6.15 4.18 17.73
C HIS A 84 -6.93 2.84 17.82
N SER A 85 -8.10 2.82 18.48
CA SER A 85 -8.92 1.63 18.69
C SER A 85 -10.23 1.59 17.87
N ALA A 86 -10.76 2.72 17.38
CA ALA A 86 -12.05 2.73 16.67
C ALA A 86 -12.07 3.34 15.25
N GLN A 87 -10.96 3.87 14.72
CA GLN A 87 -10.85 4.04 13.27
C GLN A 87 -10.58 2.67 12.66
N GLY A 88 -11.69 1.93 12.47
CA GLY A 88 -11.72 0.49 12.22
C GLY A 88 -10.57 0.01 11.37
N ARG A 89 -9.81 -0.98 11.88
CA ARG A 89 -8.78 -1.68 11.13
C ARG A 89 -9.37 -2.11 9.79
N SER A 90 -9.10 -1.34 8.74
CA SER A 90 -9.54 -1.64 7.38
C SER A 90 -8.71 -2.80 6.88
N GLN A 91 -9.11 -4.01 7.26
CA GLN A 91 -8.52 -5.25 6.80
C GLN A 91 -9.12 -5.56 5.43
N VAL A 92 -8.30 -5.46 4.40
CA VAL A 92 -8.62 -5.94 3.06
C VAL A 92 -7.91 -7.26 2.85
N VAL A 93 -8.66 -8.30 2.51
CA VAL A 93 -8.11 -9.61 2.14
C VAL A 93 -8.09 -9.68 0.62
N LEU A 94 -6.91 -9.87 0.05
CA LEU A 94 -6.70 -9.99 -1.40
C LEU A 94 -6.24 -11.41 -1.74
N SER A 95 -6.75 -11.97 -2.83
CA SER A 95 -6.26 -13.19 -3.45
C SER A 95 -5.56 -12.84 -4.76
N LEU A 96 -4.39 -13.43 -5.00
CA LEU A 96 -3.68 -13.33 -6.27
C LEU A 96 -3.01 -14.67 -6.55
N SER A 97 -3.53 -15.41 -7.52
CA SER A 97 -2.91 -16.62 -8.07
C SER A 97 -1.87 -16.28 -9.13
N TYR A 98 -0.99 -17.24 -9.43
CA TYR A 98 -0.03 -17.10 -10.52
C TYR A 98 -0.72 -16.95 -11.89
N GLU A 99 -1.89 -17.55 -12.06
CA GLU A 99 -2.70 -17.44 -13.28
C GLU A 99 -3.31 -16.04 -13.44
N GLU A 100 -3.81 -15.43 -12.35
CA GLU A 100 -4.33 -14.05 -12.36
C GLU A 100 -3.23 -13.00 -12.56
N TRP A 101 -2.00 -13.30 -12.12
CA TRP A 101 -0.86 -12.41 -12.32
C TRP A 101 -0.36 -12.38 -13.77
N LYS A 102 -0.55 -13.48 -14.52
CA LYS A 102 0.01 -13.67 -15.86
C LYS A 102 -0.88 -13.10 -16.96
#